data_AF-A0A2V7U9X4-F1
#
_entry.id   AF-A0A2V7U9X4-F1
#
_cell.length_a   1.000
_cell.length_b   1.000
_cell.length_c   1.000
_cell.angle_alpha   90.00
_cell.angle_beta   90.00
_cell.angle_gamma   90.00
#
_symmetry.space_group_name_H-M   'P 1'
#
loop_
_entity.id
_entity.type
_entity.pdbx_description
1 polymer ?
#
loop_
_entity_poly.entity_id
_entity_poly.type
_entity_poly.pdbx_seq_one_letter_code
_entity_poly.pdbx_strand_id
1 'polypeptide(L)'
;MSSVGAADAAALADEKRRLRQLRMVVDLTCNVLMQGRLPRDEAEDLVAAARRRALELFPDKEDTYELILAPRFARLVREFASPKKERPLRPFGPIFR
;
A
#
# COMPACT_ATOMS: atom_id res chain seq x y z
N MET A 1 -21.78 -18.72 32.18
CA MET A 1 -20.84 -17.58 32.09
C MET A 1 -19.58 -17.87 31.26
N SER A 2 -19.51 -18.98 30.50
CA SER A 2 -18.27 -19.39 29.80
C SER A 2 -18.23 -19.07 28.29
N SER A 3 -19.26 -18.42 27.73
CA SER A 3 -19.32 -18.11 26.29
C SER A 3 -18.74 -16.75 25.89
N VAL A 4 -18.54 -15.83 26.86
CA VAL A 4 -18.07 -14.45 26.58
C VAL A 4 -16.57 -14.41 26.23
N GLY A 5 -15.74 -15.15 26.96
CA GLY A 5 -14.28 -15.11 26.75
C GLY A 5 -13.77 -15.68 25.41
N ALA A 6 -14.54 -16.56 24.76
CA ALA A 6 -14.16 -17.11 23.45
C ALA A 6 -14.42 -16.11 22.31
N ALA A 7 -15.49 -15.33 22.40
CA ALA A 7 -15.80 -14.27 21.43
C ALA A 7 -14.78 -13.12 21.49
N ASP A 8 -14.35 -12.74 22.71
CA ASP A 8 -13.33 -11.71 22.90
C ASP A 8 -11.96 -12.16 22.37
N ALA A 9 -11.57 -13.42 22.60
CA ALA A 9 -10.33 -13.97 22.06
C ALA A 9 -10.32 -14.02 20.53
N ALA A 10 -11.45 -14.36 19.91
CA ALA A 10 -11.61 -14.35 18.45
C ALA A 10 -11.52 -12.93 17.88
N ALA A 11 -12.22 -11.96 18.47
CA ALA A 11 -12.15 -10.55 18.06
C ALA A 11 -10.73 -9.99 18.17
N LEU A 12 -10.01 -10.32 19.25
CA LEU A 12 -8.60 -9.92 19.43
C LEU A 12 -7.67 -10.57 18.39
N ALA A 13 -7.92 -11.83 18.01
CA ALA A 13 -7.13 -12.51 17.00
C ALA A 13 -7.33 -11.89 15.61
N ASP A 14 -8.58 -11.52 15.28
CA ASP A 14 -8.93 -10.85 14.03
C ASP A 14 -8.31 -9.45 13.93
N GLU A 15 -8.37 -8.68 15.01
CA GLU A 15 -7.73 -7.37 15.08
C GLU A 15 -6.21 -7.47 14.86
N LYS A 16 -5.55 -8.41 15.55
CA LYS A 16 -4.12 -8.68 15.33
C LYS A 16 -3.82 -9.11 13.91
N ARG A 17 -4.72 -9.86 13.26
CA ARG A 17 -4.57 -10.28 11.86
C ARG A 17 -4.65 -9.08 10.90
N ARG A 18 -5.63 -8.19 11.10
CA ARG A 18 -5.76 -6.95 10.31
C ARG A 18 -4.55 -6.04 10.47
N LEU A 19 -4.04 -5.89 11.68
CA LEU A 19 -2.81 -5.11 11.94
C LEU A 19 -1.58 -5.70 11.22
N ARG A 20 -1.42 -7.02 11.23
CA ARG A 20 -0.33 -7.68 10.46
C ARG A 20 -0.48 -7.45 8.97
N GLN A 21 -1.69 -7.52 8.43
CA GLN A 21 -1.96 -7.26 7.01
C GLN A 21 -1.67 -5.82 6.64
N LEU A 22 -2.11 -4.85 7.45
CA LEU A 22 -1.82 -3.44 7.23
C LEU A 22 -0.31 -3.18 7.21
N ARG A 23 0.41 -3.72 8.20
CA ARG A 23 1.88 -3.59 8.27
C ARG A 23 2.54 -4.14 7.01
N MET A 24 2.12 -5.32 6.55
CA MET A 24 2.63 -5.92 5.33
C MET A 24 2.39 -5.03 4.09
N VAL A 25 1.18 -4.48 3.93
CA VAL A 25 0.84 -3.57 2.82
C VAL A 25 1.71 -2.32 2.86
N VAL A 26 1.88 -1.71 4.03
CA VAL A 26 2.70 -0.50 4.21
C VAL A 26 4.17 -0.78 3.91
N ASP A 27 4.72 -1.86 4.48
CA ASP A 27 6.12 -2.24 4.30
C ASP A 27 6.43 -2.56 2.84
N LEU A 28 5.55 -3.31 2.17
CA LEU A 28 5.67 -3.62 0.74
C LEU A 28 5.63 -2.34 -0.12
N THR A 29 4.67 -1.46 0.16
CA THR A 29 4.52 -0.18 -0.57
C THR A 29 5.77 0.67 -0.41
N CYS A 30 6.30 0.79 0.82
CA CYS A 30 7.54 1.51 1.08
C CYS A 30 8.71 0.91 0.29
N ASN A 31 8.87 -0.42 0.32
CA ASN A 31 9.95 -1.10 -0.38
C ASN A 31 9.89 -0.87 -1.90
N VAL A 32 8.71 -0.95 -2.51
CA VAL A 32 8.56 -0.71 -3.95
C VAL A 32 8.86 0.74 -4.31
N LEU A 33 8.36 1.71 -3.53
CA LEU A 33 8.68 3.12 -3.75
C LEU A 33 10.19 3.38 -3.65
N MET A 34 10.86 2.84 -2.62
CA MET A 34 12.31 2.99 -2.40
C MET A 34 13.18 2.38 -3.52
N GLN A 35 12.66 1.45 -4.32
CA GLN A 35 13.40 0.94 -5.48
C GLN A 35 13.61 2.00 -6.57
N GLY A 36 12.81 3.09 -6.56
CA GLY A 36 12.94 4.21 -7.49
C GLY A 36 12.68 3.87 -8.96
N ARG A 37 11.99 2.75 -9.21
CA ARG A 37 11.72 2.23 -10.56
C ARG A 37 10.41 2.73 -11.16
N LEU A 38 9.53 3.29 -10.34
CA LEU A 38 8.22 3.76 -10.75
C LEU A 38 8.27 5.23 -11.18
N PRO A 39 7.62 5.59 -12.30
CA PRO A 39 7.29 6.99 -12.56
C PRO A 39 6.29 7.50 -11.51
N ARG A 40 6.20 8.83 -11.40
CA ARG A 40 5.42 9.50 -10.35
C ARG A 40 3.94 9.14 -10.33
N ASP A 41 3.32 8.99 -11.49
CA ASP A 41 1.93 8.54 -11.62
C ASP A 41 1.73 7.12 -11.07
N GLU A 42 2.56 6.17 -11.48
CA GLU A 42 2.49 4.78 -10.97
C GLU A 42 2.79 4.70 -9.46
N ALA A 43 3.69 5.55 -8.96
CA ALA A 43 3.97 5.65 -7.53
C ALA A 43 2.77 6.19 -6.75
N GLU A 44 2.06 7.18 -7.28
CA GLU A 44 0.83 7.72 -6.69
C GLU A 44 -0.31 6.68 -6.72
N ASP A 45 -0.46 5.93 -7.81
CA ASP A 45 -1.43 4.84 -7.93
C ASP A 45 -1.19 3.74 -6.89
N LEU A 46 0.09 3.39 -6.65
CA LEU A 46 0.47 2.43 -5.63
C LEU A 46 0.09 2.92 -4.22
N VAL A 47 0.34 4.18 -3.92
CA VAL A 47 -0.06 4.80 -2.64
C VAL A 47 -1.58 4.82 -2.48
N ALA A 48 -2.33 5.14 -3.54
CA ALA A 48 -3.78 5.10 -3.53
C ALA A 48 -4.31 3.68 -3.31
N ALA A 49 -3.67 2.66 -3.88
CA ALA A 49 -4.01 1.26 -3.62
C ALA A 49 -3.74 0.86 -2.16
N ALA A 50 -2.60 1.27 -1.60
CA ALA A 50 -2.27 1.03 -0.19
C ALA A 50 -3.29 1.69 0.75
N ARG A 51 -3.72 2.93 0.44
CA ARG A 51 -4.78 3.63 1.16
C ARG A 51 -6.09 2.85 1.16
N ARG A 52 -6.57 2.45 -0.02
CA ARG A 52 -7.82 1.67 -0.14
C ARG A 52 -7.77 0.40 0.72
N ARG A 53 -6.66 -0.34 0.66
CA ARG A 53 -6.48 -1.55 1.49
C ARG A 53 -6.44 -1.25 2.99
N ALA A 54 -5.82 -0.15 3.39
CA ALA A 54 -5.81 0.25 4.80
C ALA A 54 -7.22 0.56 5.32
N LEU A 55 -8.04 1.27 4.52
CA LEU A 55 -9.42 1.61 4.87
C LEU A 55 -10.36 0.40 4.82
N GLU A 56 -10.12 -0.57 3.93
CA GLU A 56 -10.86 -1.84 3.95
C GLU A 56 -10.60 -2.65 5.23
N LEU A 57 -9.37 -2.59 5.76
CA LEU A 57 -9.00 -3.26 7.01
C LEU A 57 -9.51 -2.49 8.24
N PHE A 58 -9.50 -1.16 8.17
CA PHE A 58 -9.83 -0.26 9.27
C PHE A 58 -10.66 0.95 8.78
N PRO A 59 -11.97 0.78 8.54
CA PRO A 59 -12.82 1.83 7.95
C PRO A 59 -12.91 3.07 8.85
N ASP A 60 -12.88 2.90 10.17
CA ASP A 60 -13.02 4.00 11.14
C ASP A 60 -11.69 4.72 11.44
N LYS A 61 -10.61 4.42 10.70
CA LYS A 61 -9.25 4.91 10.99
C LYS A 61 -8.66 5.76 9.88
N GLU A 62 -9.51 6.36 9.05
CA GLU A 62 -9.08 7.23 7.94
C GLU A 62 -8.22 8.41 8.42
N ASP A 63 -8.65 9.14 9.44
CA ASP A 63 -7.88 10.27 9.98
C ASP A 63 -6.49 9.85 10.49
N THR A 64 -6.40 8.65 11.08
CA THR A 64 -5.13 8.11 11.56
C THR A 64 -4.22 7.74 10.39
N TYR A 65 -4.77 7.21 9.31
CA TYR A 65 -4.05 6.95 8.07
C TYR A 65 -3.47 8.26 7.49
N GLU A 66 -4.31 9.28 7.34
CA GLU A 66 -3.92 10.57 6.77
C GLU A 66 -2.84 11.27 7.62
N LEU A 67 -2.90 11.13 8.94
CA LEU A 67 -1.92 11.75 9.83
C LEU A 67 -0.55 11.06 9.80
N ILE A 68 -0.50 9.72 9.61
CA ILE A 68 0.72 8.92 9.80
C ILE A 68 1.29 8.41 8.48
N LEU A 69 0.45 7.76 7.66
CA LEU A 69 0.90 7.04 6.47
C LEU A 69 0.96 7.94 5.25
N ALA A 70 0.00 8.83 5.05
CA ALA A 70 0.00 9.76 3.93
C ALA A 70 1.27 10.64 3.85
N PRO A 71 1.72 11.33 4.92
CA PRO A 71 2.95 12.14 4.85
C PRO A 71 4.20 11.29 4.60
N ARG A 72 4.24 10.06 5.13
CA ARG A 72 5.34 9.12 4.89
C ARG A 72 5.41 8.71 3.42
N PHE A 73 4.29 8.33 2.82
CA PHE A 73 4.24 7.98 1.41
C PHE A 73 4.54 9.16 0.49
N ALA A 74 4.00 10.34 0.80
CA ALA A 74 4.30 11.56 0.04
C ALA A 74 5.80 11.87 0.01
N ARG A 75 6.50 11.67 1.14
CA ARG A 75 7.96 11.80 1.21
C ARG A 75 8.67 10.79 0.30
N LEU A 76 8.27 9.51 0.34
CA LEU A 76 8.88 8.47 -0.49
C LEU A 76 8.63 8.70 -1.99
N VAL A 77 7.42 9.10 -2.37
CA VAL A 77 7.12 9.47 -3.77
C VAL A 77 8.00 10.64 -4.19
N ARG A 78 8.15 11.68 -3.36
CA ARG A 78 9.02 12.82 -3.69
C ARG A 78 10.50 12.44 -3.83
N GLU A 79 10.99 11.53 -3.00
CA GLU A 79 12.41 11.15 -2.98
C GLU A 79 12.78 10.13 -4.07
N PHE A 80 11.88 9.21 -4.40
CA PHE A 80 12.21 8.05 -5.26
C PHE A 80 11.44 8.00 -6.57
N ALA A 81 10.33 8.73 -6.74
CA ALA A 81 9.61 8.68 -8.00
C ALA A 81 10.43 9.31 -9.12
N SER A 82 10.55 8.58 -10.22
CA SER A 82 11.18 9.11 -11.42
C SER A 82 10.24 10.08 -12.15
N PRO A 83 10.78 11.10 -12.84
CA PRO A 83 9.98 11.88 -13.78
C PRO A 83 9.39 10.95 -14.85
N LYS A 84 8.20 11.29 -15.35
CA LYS A 84 7.43 10.49 -16.30
C LYS A 84 8.33 9.99 -17.44
N LYS A 85 8.67 8.71 -17.43
CA LYS A 85 9.23 8.05 -18.60
C LYS A 85 8.07 7.82 -19.54
N GLU A 86 8.00 8.62 -20.60
CA GLU A 86 7.29 8.18 -21.81
C GLU A 86 7.84 6.80 -22.13
N ARG A 87 7.07 5.75 -21.84
CA ARG A 87 7.43 4.40 -22.27
C ARG A 87 7.35 4.47 -23.79
N PRO A 88 8.47 4.47 -24.55
CA PRO A 88 8.33 4.32 -25.98
C PRO A 88 7.60 3.00 -26.16
N LEU A 89 6.41 3.06 -26.78
CA LEU A 89 5.70 1.87 -27.22
C LEU A 89 6.75 1.07 -27.98
N ARG A 90 7.23 -0.04 -27.42
CA ARG A 90 8.11 -0.92 -28.17
C ARG A 90 7.21 -1.45 -29.30
N PRO A 91 7.42 -1.05 -30.57
CA PRO A 91 6.73 -1.76 -31.63
C PRO A 91 7.18 -3.20 -31.48
N PHE A 92 6.21 -4.13 -31.48
CA PHE A 92 6.49 -5.55 -31.57
C PHE A 92 7.55 -5.75 -32.67
N GLY A 93 8.75 -6.18 -32.28
CA GLY A 93 9.79 -6.53 -33.24
C GLY A 93 9.28 -7.67 -34.13
N PRO A 94 9.68 -7.74 -35.41
CA PRO A 94 9.13 -8.71 -36.33
C PRO A 94 9.41 -10.13 -35.82
N ILE A 95 8.35 -10.93 -35.75
CA ILE A 95 8.32 -12.32 -35.25
C ILE A 95 9.03 -13.31 -36.20
N PHE A 96 9.52 -12.87 -37.36
CA PHE A 96 10.01 -13.78 -38.39
C PHE A 96 11.49 -13.55 -38.70
N ARG A 97 12.32 -14.48 -38.22
CA ARG A 97 13.60 -14.86 -38.83
C ARG A 97 13.64 -16.37 -38.97
#